data_AF-A0A223EQC4-F1
#
_entry.id   AF-A0A223EQC4-F1
#
_cell.length_a   1.000
_cell.length_b   1.000
_cell.length_c   1.000
_cell.angle_alpha   90.00
_cell.angle_beta   90.00
_cell.angle_gamma   90.00
#
_symmetry.space_group_name_H-M   'P 1'
#
loop_
_entity.id
_entity.type
_entity.pdbx_description
1 polymer ?
#
loop_
_entity_poly.entity_id
_entity_poly.type
_entity_poly.pdbx_seq_one_letter_code
_entity_poly.pdbx_strand_id
1 'polypeptide(L)'
;MSLFKRTKKITDERIENVRNKIYKEMYHVILAICLVSALFKLYKYGADSGELYLEFVIIVAGGLYYLARSIFLGVFWDEVEMHDRTSKTPMSRKTVFGTIALALIIAIFMGVNSAVSYADSSSQGVWYFVLVSFVSVMIYLPILLLFFGGIYLLAKKIGMKNS
;
A
#
# COMPACT_ATOMS: atom_id res chain seq x y z
N MET A 1 -5.33 -45.78 14.73
CA MET A 1 -5.52 -44.92 13.54
C MET A 1 -4.57 -43.72 13.65
N SER A 2 -3.34 -43.85 13.12
CA SER A 2 -2.26 -42.84 13.24
C SER A 2 -1.87 -42.23 11.88
N LEU A 3 -2.85 -42.02 11.01
CA LEU A 3 -2.63 -41.62 9.61
C LEU A 3 -2.24 -40.15 9.41
N PHE A 4 -2.12 -39.36 10.49
CA PHE A 4 -1.70 -37.94 10.45
C PHE A 4 -0.48 -37.63 11.33
N LYS A 5 0.43 -38.59 11.56
CA LYS A 5 1.77 -38.24 12.03
C LYS A 5 2.50 -37.57 10.87
N ARG A 6 2.42 -36.24 10.76
CA ARG A 6 3.42 -35.46 10.00
C ARG A 6 4.77 -35.75 10.63
N THR A 7 5.51 -36.71 10.08
CA THR A 7 6.95 -36.82 10.30
C THR A 7 7.51 -35.43 10.01
N LYS A 8 8.08 -34.79 11.04
CA LYS A 8 8.75 -33.51 10.93
C LYS A 8 9.90 -33.73 9.95
N LYS A 9 9.65 -33.45 8.66
CA LYS A 9 10.66 -33.61 7.61
C LYS A 9 11.75 -32.63 8.00
N ILE A 10 12.95 -33.14 8.30
CA ILE A 10 14.10 -32.29 8.56
C ILE A 10 14.34 -31.52 7.26
N THR A 11 13.89 -30.28 7.23
CA THR A 11 14.10 -29.37 6.12
C THR A 11 15.37 -28.59 6.41
N ASP A 12 16.26 -28.57 5.43
CA ASP A 12 17.48 -27.78 5.51
C ASP A 12 17.11 -26.29 5.44
N GLU A 13 17.48 -25.55 6.47
CA GLU A 13 17.29 -24.11 6.59
C GLU A 13 17.89 -23.34 5.40
N ARG A 14 18.99 -23.83 4.81
CA ARG A 14 19.61 -23.21 3.62
C ARG A 14 18.69 -23.32 2.42
N ILE A 15 18.07 -24.50 2.22
CA ILE A 15 17.15 -24.75 1.10
C ILE A 15 15.89 -23.91 1.27
N GLU A 16 15.34 -23.84 2.49
CA GLU A 16 14.17 -23.00 2.77
C GLU A 16 14.45 -21.51 2.56
N ASN A 17 15.63 -21.02 2.98
CA ASN A 17 15.99 -19.62 2.82
C ASN A 17 16.17 -19.23 1.35
N VAL A 18 16.80 -20.10 0.54
CA VAL A 18 16.91 -19.92 -0.92
C VAL A 18 15.53 -19.93 -1.57
N ARG A 19 14.64 -20.85 -1.16
CA ARG A 19 13.27 -20.92 -1.66
C ARG A 19 12.47 -19.65 -1.35
N ASN A 20 12.58 -19.13 -0.14
CA ASN A 20 11.92 -17.88 0.26
C ASN A 20 12.41 -16.68 -0.56
N LYS A 21 13.70 -16.63 -0.89
CA LYS A 21 14.25 -15.60 -1.78
C LYS A 21 13.65 -15.67 -3.17
N ILE A 22 13.54 -16.86 -3.75
CA ILE A 22 12.90 -17.08 -5.06
C ILE A 22 11.44 -16.64 -5.03
N TYR A 23 10.69 -16.97 -3.97
CA TYR A 23 9.30 -16.53 -3.83
C TYR A 23 9.16 -15.01 -3.74
N LYS A 24 10.08 -14.33 -3.04
CA LYS A 24 10.13 -12.87 -2.98
C LYS A 24 10.40 -12.27 -4.37
N GLU A 25 11.35 -12.81 -5.11
CA GLU A 25 11.65 -12.36 -6.48
C GLU A 25 10.45 -12.57 -7.41
N MET A 26 9.81 -13.74 -7.34
CA MET A 26 8.61 -14.05 -8.11
C MET A 26 7.47 -13.08 -7.81
N TYR A 27 7.26 -12.71 -6.54
CA TYR A 27 6.27 -11.70 -6.15
C TYR A 27 6.54 -10.34 -6.83
N HIS A 28 7.80 -9.88 -6.84
CA HIS A 28 8.16 -8.64 -7.53
C HIS A 28 7.97 -8.72 -9.05
N VAL A 29 8.27 -9.87 -9.66
CA VAL A 29 8.02 -10.10 -11.10
C VAL A 29 6.53 -10.05 -11.43
N ILE A 30 5.68 -10.71 -10.62
CA ILE A 30 4.23 -10.68 -10.80
C ILE A 30 3.69 -9.25 -10.70
N LEU A 31 4.13 -8.48 -9.69
CA LEU A 31 3.75 -7.09 -9.54
C LEU A 31 4.18 -6.23 -10.74
N ALA A 32 5.40 -6.42 -11.25
CA ALA A 32 5.90 -5.69 -12.41
C ALA A 32 5.07 -5.98 -13.67
N ILE A 33 4.74 -7.26 -13.92
CA ILE A 33 3.90 -7.67 -15.05
C ILE A 33 2.49 -7.08 -14.91
N CYS A 34 1.90 -7.14 -13.71
CA CYS A 34 0.58 -6.53 -13.45
C CYS A 34 0.58 -5.02 -13.69
N LEU A 35 1.64 -4.32 -13.27
CA LEU A 35 1.76 -2.88 -13.46
C LEU A 35 1.89 -2.53 -14.95
N VAL A 36 2.72 -3.25 -15.70
CA VAL A 36 2.86 -3.06 -17.16
C VAL A 36 1.52 -3.38 -17.87
N SER A 37 0.83 -4.45 -17.48
CA SER A 37 -0.51 -4.78 -18.01
C SER A 37 -1.51 -3.66 -17.76
N ALA A 38 -1.56 -3.14 -16.53
CA ALA A 38 -2.45 -2.05 -16.15
C ALA A 38 -2.18 -0.78 -16.95
N LEU A 39 -0.91 -0.40 -17.15
CA LEU A 39 -0.55 0.76 -17.98
C LEU A 39 -0.95 0.59 -19.44
N PHE A 40 -0.72 -0.61 -20.01
CA PHE A 40 -1.10 -0.90 -21.39
C PHE A 40 -2.62 -0.85 -21.58
N LYS A 41 -3.38 -1.44 -20.66
CA LYS A 41 -4.85 -1.41 -20.68
C LYS A 41 -5.38 0.01 -20.51
N LEU A 42 -4.79 0.80 -19.60
CA LEU A 42 -5.16 2.19 -19.40
C LEU A 42 -4.91 3.05 -20.65
N TYR A 43 -3.81 2.82 -21.35
CA TYR A 43 -3.52 3.49 -22.63
C TYR A 43 -4.49 3.09 -23.74
N LYS A 44 -4.80 1.80 -23.88
CA LYS A 44 -5.60 1.27 -24.98
C LYS A 44 -7.11 1.46 -24.80
N TYR A 45 -7.62 1.22 -23.60
CA TYR A 45 -9.05 1.15 -23.31
C TYR A 45 -9.55 2.30 -22.44
N GLY A 46 -8.65 3.14 -21.92
CA GLY A 46 -9.00 4.20 -20.98
C GLY A 46 -9.30 3.68 -19.57
N ALA A 47 -9.38 4.61 -18.62
CA ALA A 47 -9.57 4.30 -17.19
C ALA A 47 -10.96 3.75 -16.84
N ASP A 48 -11.96 3.95 -17.70
CA ASP A 48 -13.35 3.52 -17.47
C ASP A 48 -13.61 2.08 -17.97
N SER A 49 -12.60 1.45 -18.57
CA SER A 49 -12.68 0.05 -18.95
C SER A 49 -12.58 -0.83 -17.70
N GLY A 50 -13.63 -1.61 -17.41
CA GLY A 50 -13.65 -2.60 -16.32
C GLY A 50 -12.54 -3.67 -16.43
N GLU A 51 -11.80 -3.67 -17.54
CA GLU A 51 -10.62 -4.49 -17.79
C GLU A 51 -9.47 -4.28 -16.79
N LEU A 52 -9.46 -3.17 -16.03
CA LEU A 52 -8.41 -2.87 -15.05
C LEU A 52 -8.66 -3.49 -13.66
N TYR A 53 -9.86 -3.99 -13.36
CA TYR A 53 -10.21 -4.41 -12.01
C TYR A 53 -9.33 -5.55 -11.49
N LEU A 54 -8.98 -6.52 -12.33
CA LEU A 54 -8.20 -7.68 -11.92
C LEU A 54 -6.77 -7.28 -11.50
N GLU A 55 -6.09 -6.45 -12.29
CA GLU A 55 -4.76 -5.94 -11.96
C GLU A 55 -4.77 -5.14 -10.65
N PHE A 56 -5.77 -4.27 -10.46
CA PHE A 56 -5.92 -3.53 -9.21
C PHE A 56 -6.16 -4.45 -8.02
N VAL A 57 -7.01 -5.48 -8.17
CA VAL A 57 -7.25 -6.48 -7.12
C VAL A 57 -5.95 -7.21 -6.76
N ILE A 58 -5.16 -7.65 -7.74
CA ILE A 58 -3.89 -8.35 -7.47
C ILE A 58 -2.92 -7.45 -6.71
N ILE A 59 -2.75 -6.20 -7.15
CA ILE A 59 -1.82 -5.25 -6.53
C ILE A 59 -2.27 -4.90 -5.11
N VAL A 60 -3.54 -4.54 -4.94
CA VAL A 60 -4.08 -4.08 -3.66
C VAL A 60 -4.21 -5.25 -2.67
N ALA A 61 -4.85 -6.35 -3.06
CA ALA A 61 -5.03 -7.50 -2.18
C ALA A 61 -3.69 -8.17 -1.84
N GLY A 62 -2.77 -8.28 -2.80
CA GLY A 62 -1.43 -8.79 -2.57
C GLY A 62 -0.65 -7.94 -1.56
N GLY A 63 -0.66 -6.62 -1.74
CA GLY A 63 -0.02 -5.67 -0.83
C GLY A 63 -0.62 -5.72 0.59
N LEU A 64 -1.95 -5.75 0.70
CA LEU A 64 -2.65 -5.87 1.98
C LEU A 64 -2.36 -7.20 2.68
N TYR A 65 -2.34 -8.31 1.95
CA TYR A 65 -2.00 -9.62 2.50
C TYR A 65 -0.58 -9.63 3.06
N TYR A 66 0.39 -9.10 2.29
CA TYR A 66 1.78 -8.99 2.74
C TYR A 66 1.88 -8.15 4.01
N LEU A 67 1.25 -6.98 4.04
CA LEU A 67 1.27 -6.07 5.18
C LEU A 67 0.61 -6.67 6.42
N ALA A 68 -0.57 -7.30 6.26
CA ALA A 68 -1.23 -7.97 7.38
C ALA A 68 -0.36 -9.11 7.93
N ARG A 69 0.21 -9.93 7.03
CA ARG A 69 1.06 -11.06 7.41
C ARG A 69 2.34 -10.60 8.12
N SER A 70 2.98 -9.53 7.66
CA SER A 70 4.19 -8.99 8.29
C SER A 70 3.94 -8.47 9.70
N ILE A 71 2.76 -7.88 9.94
CA ILE A 71 2.33 -7.44 11.27
C ILE A 71 2.08 -8.63 12.19
N PHE A 72 1.31 -9.63 11.74
CA PHE A 72 1.01 -10.80 12.58
C PHE A 72 2.25 -11.64 12.92
N LEU A 73 3.24 -11.67 12.04
CA LEU A 73 4.52 -12.33 12.28
C LEU A 73 5.50 -11.48 13.11
N GLY A 74 5.17 -10.24 13.46
CA GLY A 74 6.03 -9.33 14.22
C GLY A 74 7.14 -8.66 13.39
N VAL A 75 7.45 -9.18 12.20
CA VAL A 75 8.50 -8.69 11.29
C VAL A 75 8.41 -7.19 11.03
N PHE A 76 7.18 -6.66 10.89
CA PHE A 76 7.00 -5.22 10.67
C PHE A 76 7.52 -4.38 11.84
N TRP A 77 7.32 -4.82 13.08
CA TRP A 77 7.80 -4.07 14.25
C TRP A 77 9.32 -4.16 14.39
N ASP A 78 9.90 -5.32 14.09
CA ASP A 78 11.35 -5.50 14.06
C ASP A 78 12.00 -4.58 13.01
N GLU A 79 11.38 -4.45 11.83
CA GLU A 79 11.83 -3.51 10.79
C GLU A 79 11.76 -2.05 11.25
N VAL A 80 10.69 -1.66 11.97
CA VAL A 80 10.55 -0.32 12.54
C VAL A 80 11.65 -0.05 13.57
N GLU A 81 11.92 -1.00 14.47
CA GLU A 81 12.94 -0.85 15.49
C GLU A 81 14.34 -0.75 14.89
N MET A 82 14.65 -1.60 13.90
CA MET A 82 15.91 -1.53 13.16
C MET A 82 16.05 -0.23 12.38
N HIS A 83 14.97 0.28 11.78
CA HIS A 83 14.95 1.58 11.11
C HIS A 83 15.19 2.74 12.09
N ASP A 84 14.53 2.74 13.24
CA ASP A 84 14.67 3.79 14.25
C ASP A 84 16.06 3.78 14.92
N ARG A 85 16.72 2.62 15.03
CA ARG A 85 18.10 2.51 15.50
C ARG A 85 19.12 3.07 14.52
N THR A 86 18.86 2.94 13.21
CA THR A 86 19.81 3.30 12.14
C THR A 86 19.55 4.70 11.55
N SER A 87 18.34 5.22 11.70
CA SER A 87 17.89 6.44 11.06
C SER A 87 17.65 7.58 12.05
N LYS A 88 17.99 8.81 11.66
CA LYS A 88 17.73 10.01 12.47
C LYS A 88 16.25 10.38 12.55
N THR A 89 15.45 9.93 11.58
CA THR A 89 14.02 10.24 11.51
C THR A 89 13.21 9.00 11.87
N PRO A 90 12.32 9.07 12.87
CA PRO A 90 11.54 7.92 13.28
C PRO A 90 10.55 7.49 12.19
N MET A 91 10.31 6.19 12.08
CA MET A 91 9.41 5.60 11.08
C MET A 91 7.96 6.11 11.22
N SER A 92 7.54 6.43 12.44
CA SER A 92 6.24 7.07 12.72
C SER A 92 6.08 8.41 11.98
N ARG A 93 7.10 9.29 12.01
CA ARG A 93 7.06 10.57 11.29
C ARG A 93 7.06 10.35 9.78
N LYS A 94 7.85 9.40 9.27
CA LYS A 94 7.83 9.04 7.85
C LYS A 94 6.45 8.59 7.38
N THR A 95 5.78 7.79 8.19
CA THR A 95 4.42 7.31 7.91
C THR A 95 3.42 8.48 7.86
N VAL A 96 3.48 9.40 8.83
CA VAL A 96 2.61 10.59 8.87
C VAL A 96 2.87 11.51 7.66
N PHE A 97 4.12 11.87 7.39
CA PHE A 97 4.45 12.73 6.25
C PHE A 97 4.13 12.08 4.90
N GLY A 98 4.37 10.77 4.77
CA GLY A 98 3.98 10.01 3.58
C GLY A 98 2.47 10.01 3.37
N THR A 99 1.70 9.89 4.46
CA THR A 99 0.23 9.93 4.41
C THR A 99 -0.28 11.31 4.00
N ILE A 100 0.29 12.39 4.57
CA ILE A 100 -0.05 13.77 4.19
C ILE A 100 0.27 14.01 2.72
N ALA A 101 1.46 13.62 2.26
CA ALA A 101 1.86 13.77 0.87
C ALA A 101 0.89 13.03 -0.08
N LEU A 102 0.52 11.79 0.26
CA LEU A 102 -0.44 11.01 -0.53
C LEU A 102 -1.82 11.68 -0.59
N ALA A 103 -2.33 12.18 0.54
CA ALA A 103 -3.61 12.89 0.58
C ALA A 103 -3.60 14.15 -0.29
N LEU A 104 -2.50 14.91 -0.28
CA LEU A 104 -2.33 16.08 -1.14
C LEU A 104 -2.28 15.73 -2.62
N ILE A 105 -1.59 14.65 -3.01
CA ILE A 105 -1.56 14.15 -4.39
C ILE A 105 -2.99 13.82 -4.86
N ILE A 106 -3.76 13.09 -4.05
CA ILE A 106 -5.15 12.76 -4.37
C ILE A 106 -6.00 14.03 -4.49
N ALA A 107 -5.85 14.97 -3.56
CA ALA A 107 -6.60 16.21 -3.58
C ALA A 107 -6.33 17.04 -4.84
N ILE A 108 -5.06 17.18 -5.23
CA ILE A 108 -4.67 17.87 -6.48
C ILE A 108 -5.25 17.14 -7.68
N PHE A 109 -5.14 15.81 -7.74
CA PHE A 109 -5.69 15.02 -8.84
C PHE A 109 -7.21 15.21 -8.99
N MET A 110 -7.95 15.16 -7.89
CA MET A 110 -9.40 15.39 -7.87
C MET A 110 -9.75 16.83 -8.25
N GLY A 111 -8.99 17.81 -7.73
CA GLY A 111 -9.14 19.21 -8.09
C GLY A 111 -8.95 19.46 -9.58
N VAL A 112 -7.85 18.94 -10.17
CA VAL A 112 -7.58 19.06 -11.61
C VAL A 112 -8.69 18.41 -12.42
N ASN A 113 -9.09 17.18 -12.06
CA ASN A 113 -10.17 16.49 -12.75
C ASN A 113 -11.48 17.32 -12.71
N SER A 114 -11.76 17.96 -11.58
CA SER A 114 -12.96 18.81 -11.46
C SER A 114 -12.92 20.06 -12.33
N ALA A 115 -11.75 20.72 -12.40
CA ALA A 115 -11.57 21.94 -13.18
C ALA A 115 -11.58 21.66 -14.69
N VAL A 116 -10.97 20.54 -15.12
CA VAL A 116 -10.89 20.18 -16.54
C VAL A 116 -12.22 19.61 -17.05
N SER A 117 -12.92 18.82 -16.24
CA SER A 117 -14.10 18.09 -16.71
C SER A 117 -15.42 18.86 -16.59
N TYR A 118 -15.52 19.84 -15.69
CA TYR A 118 -16.80 20.47 -15.35
C TYR A 118 -16.83 22.00 -15.44
N ALA A 119 -15.70 22.68 -15.69
CA ALA A 119 -15.70 24.14 -15.75
C ALA A 119 -15.90 24.66 -17.17
N ASP A 120 -16.85 25.59 -17.34
CA ASP A 120 -17.13 26.23 -18.63
C ASP A 120 -16.24 27.47 -18.89
N SER A 121 -15.60 28.01 -17.85
CA SER A 121 -14.73 29.19 -17.94
C SER A 121 -13.50 29.06 -17.04
N SER A 122 -12.43 29.79 -17.36
CA SER A 122 -11.18 29.76 -16.59
C SER A 122 -11.36 30.19 -15.13
N SER A 123 -12.22 31.18 -14.88
CA SER A 123 -12.52 31.65 -13.51
C SER A 123 -13.26 30.59 -12.70
N GLN A 124 -14.24 29.92 -13.30
CA GLN A 124 -14.96 28.80 -12.69
C GLN A 124 -14.05 27.58 -12.46
N GLY A 125 -13.09 27.33 -13.37
CA GLY A 125 -12.11 26.25 -13.24
C GLY A 125 -11.21 26.42 -12.01
N VAL A 126 -10.71 27.64 -11.76
CA VAL A 126 -9.94 27.94 -10.55
C VAL A 126 -10.79 27.73 -9.29
N TRP A 127 -12.05 28.17 -9.31
CA TRP A 127 -12.96 27.99 -8.18
C TRP A 127 -13.22 26.50 -7.88
N TYR A 128 -13.50 25.70 -8.91
CA TYR A 128 -13.73 24.26 -8.78
C TYR A 128 -12.49 23.52 -8.29
N PHE A 129 -11.32 23.84 -8.86
CA PHE A 129 -10.05 23.28 -8.42
C PHE A 129 -9.83 23.49 -6.91
N VAL A 130 -9.98 24.74 -6.43
CA VAL A 130 -9.72 25.08 -5.02
C VAL A 130 -10.75 24.40 -4.12
N LEU A 131 -12.04 24.46 -4.47
CA LEU A 131 -13.11 23.86 -3.68
C LEU A 131 -12.95 22.35 -3.56
N VAL A 132 -12.79 21.65 -4.68
CA VAL A 132 -12.69 20.18 -4.70
C VAL A 132 -11.38 19.71 -4.08
N SER A 133 -10.26 20.39 -4.31
CA SER A 133 -8.99 20.06 -3.64
C SER A 133 -9.12 20.20 -2.13
N PHE A 134 -9.71 21.29 -1.65
CA PHE A 134 -9.88 21.53 -0.22
C PHE A 134 -10.79 20.47 0.44
N VAL A 135 -11.95 20.21 -0.15
CA VAL A 135 -12.87 19.16 0.32
C VAL A 135 -12.21 17.79 0.28
N SER A 136 -11.43 17.49 -0.77
CA SER A 136 -10.69 16.24 -0.89
C SER A 136 -9.66 16.07 0.23
N VAL A 137 -8.91 17.12 0.60
CA VAL A 137 -8.01 17.05 1.76
C VAL A 137 -8.81 16.77 3.03
N MET A 138 -9.92 17.47 3.26
CA MET A 138 -10.74 17.27 4.46
C MET A 138 -11.28 15.85 4.60
N ILE A 139 -11.58 15.17 3.49
CA ILE A 139 -12.11 13.80 3.49
C ILE A 139 -10.99 12.76 3.53
N TYR A 140 -10.04 12.82 2.58
CA TYR A 140 -9.05 11.76 2.41
C TYR A 140 -7.95 11.79 3.47
N LEU A 141 -7.53 12.96 3.94
CA LEU A 141 -6.47 13.05 4.93
C LEU A 141 -6.80 12.31 6.25
N PRO A 142 -7.95 12.55 6.92
CA PRO A 142 -8.27 11.83 8.16
C PRO A 142 -8.46 10.33 7.94
N ILE A 143 -9.06 9.92 6.81
CA ILE A 143 -9.25 8.50 6.49
C ILE A 143 -7.89 7.81 6.32
N LEU A 144 -6.97 8.41 5.56
CA LEU A 144 -5.65 7.84 5.32
C LEU A 144 -4.81 7.83 6.59
N LEU A 145 -4.87 8.89 7.42
CA LEU A 145 -4.20 8.93 8.72
C LEU A 145 -4.72 7.85 9.67
N LEU A 146 -6.04 7.63 9.72
CA LEU A 146 -6.63 6.53 10.49
C LEU A 146 -6.20 5.17 9.95
N PHE A 147 -6.16 5.00 8.63
CA PHE A 147 -5.78 3.75 8.01
C PHE A 147 -4.31 3.40 8.27
N PHE A 148 -3.37 4.24 7.84
CA PHE A 148 -1.93 3.99 7.99
C PHE A 148 -1.46 4.13 9.44
N GLY A 149 -1.96 5.14 10.16
CA GLY A 149 -1.68 5.32 11.58
C GLY A 149 -2.27 4.19 12.44
N GLY A 150 -3.49 3.74 12.12
CA GLY A 150 -4.13 2.60 12.78
C GLY A 150 -3.33 1.31 12.58
N ILE A 151 -2.88 1.04 11.34
CA ILE A 151 -1.97 -0.08 11.03
C ILE A 151 -0.71 0.00 11.88
N TYR A 152 -0.06 1.17 11.97
CA TYR A 152 1.15 1.35 12.77
C TYR A 152 0.90 1.08 14.26
N LEU A 153 -0.20 1.59 14.81
CA LEU A 153 -0.57 1.35 16.22
C LEU A 153 -0.90 -0.12 16.50
N LEU A 154 -1.59 -0.79 15.58
CA LEU A 154 -1.85 -2.23 15.68
C LEU A 154 -0.55 -3.03 15.67
N ALA A 155 0.37 -2.70 14.76
CA ALA A 155 1.67 -3.34 14.68
C ALA A 155 2.48 -3.16 15.96
N LYS A 156 2.50 -1.94 16.51
CA LYS A 156 3.12 -1.65 17.81
C LYS A 156 2.51 -2.50 18.93
N LYS A 157 1.18 -2.60 18.99
CA LYS A 157 0.48 -3.37 20.02
C LYS A 157 0.80 -4.86 19.95
N ILE A 158 0.87 -5.42 18.75
CA ILE A 158 1.19 -6.84 18.53
C ILE A 158 2.67 -7.10 18.83
N GLY A 159 3.57 -6.23 18.36
CA GLY A 159 5.00 -6.33 18.64
C GLY A 159 5.31 -6.33 20.13
N MET A 160 4.72 -5.41 20.91
CA MET A 160 4.90 -5.35 22.37
C MET A 160 4.31 -6.56 23.11
N LYS A 161 3.34 -7.29 22.53
CA LYS A 161 2.76 -8.49 23.16
C LYS A 161 3.64 -9.73 22.94
N ASN A 162 4.43 -9.74 21.87
CA ASN A 162 5.24 -10.89 21.48
C ASN A 162 6.71 -10.79 21.93
N SER A 163 7.14 -9.62 22.45
CA SER A 163 8.43 -9.40 23.12
C SER A 163 8.35 -9.69 24.62
#